data_AF-A0A924T3Q0-F1
#
_entry.id   AF-A0A924T3Q0-F1
#
_cell.length_a   1.000
_cell.length_b   1.000
_cell.length_c   1.000
_cell.angle_alpha   90.00
_cell.angle_beta   90.00
_cell.angle_gamma   90.00
#
_symmetry.space_group_name_H-M   'P 1'
#
loop_
_entity.id
_entity.type
_entity.pdbx_description
1 polymer ?
#
loop_
_entity_poly.entity_id
_entity_poly.type
_entity_poly.pdbx_seq_one_letter_code
_entity_poly.pdbx_strand_id
1 'polypeptide(L)'
;MKQRVVTFVLLSGLVCPVMLLAQEPLILDLGAPSTVACETLATSVIGLSQRRADSLAKKASVVTRVMRRGQQDQSATTDFRGDRLNLDLDKGMVVSAKCG
;
A
#
# COMPACT_ATOMS: atom_id res chain seq x y z
N MET A 1 3.89 -60.01 10.46
CA MET A 1 2.58 -59.49 10.01
C MET A 1 1.64 -59.47 11.21
N LYS A 2 1.26 -58.29 11.73
CA LYS A 2 0.39 -58.18 12.90
C LYS A 2 -0.48 -56.92 12.74
N GLN A 3 -1.69 -57.12 12.22
CA GLN A 3 -2.72 -56.08 12.11
C GLN A 3 -3.31 -55.81 13.49
N ARG A 4 -3.49 -54.53 13.83
CA ARG A 4 -4.30 -54.10 14.98
C ARG A 4 -5.47 -53.30 14.43
N VAL A 5 -6.65 -53.90 14.52
CA VAL A 5 -7.94 -53.25 14.31
C VAL A 5 -8.16 -52.32 15.49
N VAL A 6 -8.35 -51.03 15.23
CA VAL A 6 -8.71 -50.05 16.26
C VAL A 6 -10.13 -49.57 15.97
N THR A 7 -11.04 -50.01 16.83
CA THR A 7 -12.45 -49.60 16.93
C THR A 7 -12.52 -48.11 17.22
N PHE A 8 -13.15 -47.33 16.31
CA PHE A 8 -13.49 -45.94 16.57
C PHE A 8 -14.89 -45.86 17.19
N VAL A 9 -14.92 -45.43 18.44
CA VAL A 9 -16.14 -45.14 19.22
C VAL A 9 -16.69 -43.79 18.75
N LEU A 10 -17.96 -43.77 18.31
CA LEU A 10 -18.73 -42.55 18.07
C LEU A 10 -18.86 -41.73 19.36
N LEU A 11 -18.30 -40.53 19.39
CA LEU A 11 -18.70 -39.50 20.35
C LEU A 11 -19.67 -38.53 19.66
N SER A 12 -20.95 -38.74 19.93
CA SER A 12 -22.03 -37.78 19.72
C SER A 12 -21.90 -36.67 20.77
N GLY A 13 -21.19 -35.61 20.44
CA GLY A 13 -21.07 -34.40 21.26
C GLY A 13 -21.86 -33.26 20.65
N LEU A 14 -22.98 -32.91 21.29
CA LEU A 14 -23.66 -31.62 21.15
C LEU A 14 -22.62 -30.49 21.20
N VAL A 15 -22.49 -29.71 20.13
CA VAL A 15 -21.77 -28.43 20.18
C VAL A 15 -22.80 -27.33 19.96
N CYS A 16 -23.01 -26.54 21.01
CA CYS A 16 -23.80 -25.31 20.99
C CYS A 16 -23.44 -24.45 19.76
N PRO A 17 -24.42 -23.85 19.07
CA PRO A 17 -24.12 -22.70 18.23
C PRO A 17 -23.71 -21.56 19.15
N VAL A 18 -22.41 -21.35 19.29
CA VAL A 18 -21.88 -20.09 19.79
C VAL A 18 -22.42 -19.02 18.84
N MET A 19 -23.30 -18.16 19.35
CA MET A 19 -23.69 -16.94 18.68
C MET A 19 -22.43 -16.13 18.45
N LEU A 20 -21.91 -16.24 17.23
CA LEU A 20 -20.82 -15.44 16.71
C LEU A 20 -21.40 -14.04 16.51
N LEU A 21 -21.29 -13.20 17.55
CA LEU A 21 -21.37 -11.76 17.36
C LEU A 21 -20.32 -11.43 16.32
N ALA A 22 -20.77 -11.07 15.12
CA ALA A 22 -19.96 -10.47 14.08
C ALA A 22 -19.41 -9.16 14.67
N GLN A 23 -18.26 -9.25 15.33
CA GLN A 23 -17.35 -8.14 15.45
C GLN A 23 -16.91 -7.84 14.02
N GLU A 24 -17.59 -6.88 13.40
CA GLU A 24 -17.05 -6.21 12.24
C GLU A 24 -15.64 -5.77 12.64
N PRO A 25 -14.58 -6.32 12.03
CA PRO A 25 -13.27 -5.78 12.27
C PRO A 25 -13.38 -4.31 11.91
N LEU A 26 -12.98 -3.43 12.84
CA LEU A 26 -12.59 -2.07 12.53
C LEU A 26 -11.51 -2.20 11.44
N ILE A 27 -11.95 -2.22 10.18
CA ILE A 27 -11.09 -1.98 9.04
C ILE A 27 -10.75 -0.51 9.21
N LEU A 28 -9.66 -0.28 9.95
CA LEU A 28 -8.87 0.92 9.84
C LEU A 28 -8.70 1.10 8.33
N ASP A 29 -9.39 2.09 7.79
CA ASP A 29 -9.34 2.51 6.40
C ASP A 29 -7.92 3.05 6.17
N LEU A 30 -6.95 2.14 6.15
CA LEU A 30 -5.64 2.29 5.56
C LEU A 30 -5.98 2.65 4.12
N GLY A 31 -5.96 3.96 3.85
CA GLY A 31 -6.55 4.55 2.65
C GLY A 31 -6.28 3.73 1.40
N ALA A 32 -7.20 3.84 0.43
CA ALA A 32 -7.21 3.14 -0.86
C ALA A 32 -5.82 2.61 -1.27
N PRO A 33 -5.66 1.35 -1.71
CA PRO A 33 -4.38 0.65 -1.84
C PRO A 33 -3.30 1.41 -2.63
N SER A 34 -3.70 2.35 -3.49
CA SER A 34 -2.84 3.32 -4.17
C SER A 34 -2.11 4.28 -3.24
N THR A 35 -2.74 4.77 -2.17
CA THR A 35 -2.13 5.69 -1.19
C THR A 35 -1.04 5.02 -0.37
N VAL A 36 -1.26 3.80 0.15
CA VAL A 36 -0.22 3.05 0.89
C VAL A 36 0.97 2.72 -0.02
N ALA A 37 0.71 2.35 -1.28
CA ALA A 37 1.76 2.10 -2.27
C ALA A 37 2.55 3.39 -2.58
N CYS A 38 1.87 4.53 -2.72
CA CYS A 38 2.51 5.81 -3.00
C CYS A 38 3.40 6.26 -1.83
N GLU A 39 2.93 6.19 -0.58
CA GLU A 39 3.70 6.64 0.58
C GLU A 39 4.99 5.82 0.77
N THR A 40 4.89 4.50 0.58
CA THR A 40 6.05 3.60 0.59
C THR A 40 7.03 3.94 -0.55
N LEU A 41 6.49 4.24 -1.73
CA LEU A 41 7.28 4.64 -2.88
C LEU A 41 8.00 5.97 -2.64
N ALA A 42 7.34 6.97 -2.04
CA ALA A 42 7.87 8.30 -1.78
C ALA A 42 9.17 8.26 -0.96
N THR A 43 9.23 7.42 0.07
CA THR A 43 10.46 7.25 0.85
C THR A 43 11.53 6.47 0.09
N SER A 44 11.15 5.48 -0.71
CA SER A 44 12.10 4.62 -1.45
C SER A 44 12.83 5.29 -2.61
N VAL A 45 12.27 6.38 -3.17
CA VAL A 45 12.84 7.05 -4.36
C VAL A 45 13.83 8.17 -4.02
N ILE A 46 13.94 8.57 -2.76
CA ILE A 46 14.86 9.63 -2.32
C ILE A 46 16.30 9.21 -2.62
N GLY A 47 17.08 10.10 -3.23
CA GLY A 47 18.44 9.82 -3.65
C GLY A 47 18.57 9.00 -4.94
N LEU A 48 17.47 8.67 -5.61
CA LEU A 48 17.49 8.08 -6.96
C LEU A 48 17.51 9.16 -8.03
N SER A 49 17.96 8.80 -9.24
CA SER A 49 17.75 9.65 -10.40
C SER A 49 16.27 9.66 -10.80
N GLN A 50 15.80 10.75 -11.43
CA GLN A 50 14.42 10.87 -11.92
C GLN A 50 13.99 9.63 -12.72
N ARG A 51 14.83 9.18 -13.66
CA ARG A 51 14.54 8.00 -14.50
C ARG A 51 14.31 6.72 -13.69
N ARG A 52 15.04 6.52 -12.59
CA ARG A 52 14.86 5.36 -11.71
C ARG A 52 13.59 5.50 -10.88
N ALA A 53 13.31 6.69 -10.36
CA ALA A 53 12.07 6.98 -9.64
C ALA A 53 10.83 6.73 -10.52
N ASP A 54 10.84 7.21 -11.77
CA ASP A 54 9.74 6.99 -12.74
C ASP A 54 9.51 5.50 -13.04
N SER A 55 10.59 4.72 -13.14
CA SER A 55 10.50 3.27 -13.36
C SER A 55 9.84 2.55 -12.19
N LEU A 56 10.16 2.93 -10.95
CA LEU A 56 9.53 2.37 -9.75
C LEU A 56 8.07 2.79 -9.63
N ALA A 57 7.76 4.06 -9.91
CA ALA A 57 6.40 4.57 -9.89
C ALA A 57 5.50 3.88 -10.91
N LYS A 58 5.99 3.67 -12.14
CA LYS A 58 5.26 2.93 -13.17
C LYS A 58 4.91 1.49 -12.74
N LYS A 59 5.81 0.80 -12.03
CA LYS A 59 5.53 -0.55 -11.50
C LYS A 59 4.46 -0.53 -10.42
N ALA A 60 4.39 0.53 -9.63
CA ALA A 60 3.38 0.73 -8.60
C ALA A 60 2.07 1.34 -9.14
N SER A 61 1.95 1.57 -10.46
CA SER A 61 0.83 2.29 -11.08
C SER A 61 0.60 3.69 -10.49
N VAL A 62 1.68 4.37 -10.12
CA VAL A 62 1.70 5.74 -9.60
C VAL A 62 2.23 6.69 -10.67
N VAL A 63 1.54 7.82 -10.86
CA VAL A 63 1.93 8.86 -11.82
C VAL A 63 2.95 9.79 -11.17
N THR A 64 4.12 9.97 -11.77
CA THR A 64 5.11 10.93 -11.27
C THR A 64 4.87 12.34 -11.82
N ARG A 65 5.15 13.34 -10.99
CA ARG A 65 5.19 14.75 -11.38
C ARG A 65 6.43 15.39 -10.79
N VAL A 66 7.21 16.08 -11.62
CA VAL A 66 8.37 16.84 -11.14
C VAL A 66 7.91 18.23 -10.71
N MET A 67 8.18 18.58 -9.46
CA MET A 67 8.00 19.91 -8.90
C MET A 67 9.32 20.67 -9.03
N ARG A 68 9.28 21.90 -9.54
CA ARG A 68 10.46 22.77 -9.56
C ARG A 68 10.59 23.50 -8.23
N ARG A 69 11.76 23.44 -7.60
CA ARG A 69 12.06 24.29 -6.42
C ARG A 69 11.75 25.76 -6.70
N GLY A 70 11.01 26.39 -5.80
CA GLY A 70 10.67 27.81 -5.87
C GLY A 70 9.53 28.15 -6.83
N GLN A 71 9.03 27.20 -7.62
CA GLN A 71 7.72 27.35 -8.24
C GLN A 71 6.69 26.69 -7.36
N GLN A 72 6.05 27.50 -6.52
CA GLN A 72 4.69 27.19 -6.13
C GLN A 72 3.93 27.12 -7.45
N ASP A 73 3.59 25.91 -7.87
CA ASP A 73 3.02 25.64 -9.18
C ASP A 73 1.58 26.15 -9.17
N GLN A 74 1.42 27.48 -9.29
CA GLN A 74 0.16 28.21 -9.09
C GLN A 74 -0.91 27.82 -10.12
N SER A 75 -0.54 27.08 -11.17
CA SER A 75 -1.46 26.56 -12.18
C SER A 75 -1.84 25.09 -11.97
N ALA A 76 -1.34 24.45 -10.92
CA ALA A 76 -1.81 23.13 -10.55
C ALA A 76 -3.04 23.25 -9.66
N THR A 77 -4.13 22.64 -10.08
CA THR A 77 -5.25 22.43 -9.19
C THR A 77 -4.75 21.73 -7.92
N THR A 78 -5.13 22.25 -6.76
CA THR A 78 -4.72 21.76 -5.43
C THR A 78 -5.37 20.41 -5.08
N ASP A 79 -5.91 19.72 -6.07
CA ASP A 79 -6.63 18.46 -5.92
C ASP A 79 -5.65 17.38 -5.48
N PHE A 80 -5.95 16.79 -4.32
CA PHE A 80 -5.22 15.64 -3.82
C PHE A 80 -5.46 14.44 -4.73
N ARG A 81 -4.37 13.90 -5.28
CA ARG A 81 -4.37 12.69 -6.09
C ARG A 81 -3.52 11.62 -5.42
N GLY A 82 -4.16 10.68 -4.75
CA GLY A 82 -3.50 9.54 -4.09
C GLY A 82 -2.76 8.59 -5.04
N ASP A 83 -3.00 8.72 -6.34
CA ASP A 83 -2.30 8.01 -7.42
C ASP A 83 -1.12 8.81 -8.01
N ARG A 84 -0.77 9.96 -7.43
CA ARG A 84 0.28 10.86 -7.92
C ARG A 84 1.40 11.01 -6.90
N LEU A 85 2.63 10.89 -7.39
CA LEU A 85 3.87 11.14 -6.64
C LEU A 85 4.56 12.40 -7.17
N ASN A 86 4.58 13.44 -6.35
CA ASN A 86 5.34 14.66 -6.62
C ASN A 86 6.79 14.46 -6.21
N LEU A 87 7.72 14.77 -7.11
CA LEU A 87 9.16 14.64 -6.93
C LEU A 87 9.80 16.03 -6.97
N ASP A 88 10.56 16.38 -5.93
CA ASP A 88 11.49 17.50 -5.99
C ASP A 88 12.86 16.97 -6.43
N LEU A 89 13.44 17.62 -7.44
CA LEU A 89 14.72 17.24 -8.01
C LEU A 89 15.78 18.30 -7.75
N ASP A 90 16.95 17.88 -7.30
CA ASP A 90 18.18 18.68 -7.32
C ASP A 90 19.21 17.96 -8.19
N LYS A 91 19.75 18.66 -9.19
CA LYS A 91 20.74 18.12 -10.14
C LYS A 91 20.35 16.76 -10.75
N GLY A 92 19.05 16.56 -11.01
CA GLY A 92 18.50 15.32 -11.60
C GLY A 92 18.29 14.16 -10.62
N MET A 93 18.51 14.40 -9.33
CA MET A 93 18.34 13.45 -8.23
C MET A 93 17.16 13.84 -7.36
N VAL A 94 16.39 12.87 -6.87
CA VAL A 94 15.26 13.11 -5.98
C VAL A 94 15.75 13.54 -4.60
N VAL A 95 15.37 14.74 -4.17
CA VAL A 95 15.70 15.28 -2.84
C VAL A 95 14.51 15.27 -1.88
N SER A 96 13.28 15.27 -2.42
CA SER A 96 12.08 15.00 -1.65
C SER A 96 11.00 14.41 -2.55
N ALA A 97 10.07 13.66 -1.97
CA ALA A 97 8.93 13.11 -2.68
C ALA A 97 7.70 13.09 -1.76
N LYS A 98 6.52 13.33 -2.33
CA LYS A 98 5.26 13.36 -1.57
C LYS A 98 4.08 12.94 -2.45
N CYS A 99 3.17 12.15 -1.90
CA CYS A 99 1.92 11.79 -2.55
C CYS A 99 0.93 12.95 -2.55
N GLY A 100 0.20 13.12 -3.66
CA GLY A 100 -0.88 14.10 -3.78
C GLY A 100 -0.94 14.82 -5.10
#